data_AF-A0A0S8I199-F1
#
_entry.id   AF-A0A0S8I199-F1
#
_cell.length_a   1.000
_cell.length_b   1.000
_cell.length_c   1.000
_cell.angle_alpha   90.00
_cell.angle_beta   90.00
_cell.angle_gamma   90.00
#
_symmetry.space_group_name_H-M   'P 1'
#
loop_
_entity.id
_entity.type
_entity.pdbx_description
1 polymer ?
#
loop_
_entity_poly.entity_id
_entity_poly.type
_entity_poly.pdbx_seq_one_letter_code
_entity_poly.pdbx_strand_id
1 'polypeptide(L)'
;MAPKWRTGGVLSVDIAHRRYADNGIAFLDGGSDVVQLIKADDLRVKDPPTPEGFAAALNTFCDREGVSVLLLDGPQGWREPKSQIEHMRLCERVLNTPGKTGVFGTVKPSTYLPYIKFSIELFHQLRIKHDWELLRSNWNKRPWERWLVESFPTAAWKTLGLKNLPAKSKCTSDQLIAWRNDLSTLTGLKLPDVLTHDELQAVVVLPLGRAMVKGDESQVILSGVDPYLTKEGVVLEGLIANPRMTD
;
A
#
# COMPACT_ATOMS: atom_id res chain seq x y z
N MET A 1 1.00 27.23 -13.68
CA MET A 1 -0.10 26.25 -13.66
C MET A 1 0.06 25.39 -12.42
N ALA A 2 -1.02 25.13 -11.70
CA ALA A 2 -1.00 24.15 -10.63
C ALA A 2 -0.78 22.74 -11.21
N PRO A 3 -0.03 21.84 -10.55
CA PRO A 3 0.17 20.49 -11.06
C PRO A 3 -1.15 19.70 -11.19
N LYS A 4 -1.22 18.81 -12.18
CA LYS A 4 -2.40 17.99 -12.51
C LYS A 4 -2.86 17.06 -11.36
N TRP A 5 -1.98 16.73 -10.41
CA TRP A 5 -2.30 15.88 -9.26
C TRP A 5 -3.24 16.52 -8.22
N ARG A 6 -3.66 17.77 -8.39
CA ARG A 6 -4.57 18.46 -7.45
C ARG A 6 -6.00 17.91 -7.38
N THR A 7 -6.41 17.07 -8.32
CA THR A 7 -7.68 16.31 -8.22
C THR A 7 -7.51 14.95 -7.55
N GLY A 8 -6.26 14.57 -7.23
CA GLY A 8 -5.84 13.48 -6.35
C GLY A 8 -6.34 12.08 -6.70
N GLY A 9 -5.63 11.37 -7.58
CA GLY A 9 -5.85 9.92 -7.74
C GLY A 9 -5.19 9.09 -6.64
N VAL A 10 -5.66 7.85 -6.47
CA VAL A 10 -5.10 6.82 -5.59
C VAL A 10 -4.69 5.62 -6.44
N LEU A 11 -3.46 5.15 -6.27
CA LEU A 11 -3.01 3.87 -6.81
C LEU A 11 -2.67 2.95 -5.64
N SER A 12 -3.17 1.72 -5.69
CA SER A 12 -2.92 0.69 -4.69
C SER A 12 -2.28 -0.53 -5.33
N VAL A 13 -1.28 -1.10 -4.66
CA VAL A 13 -0.53 -2.27 -5.13
C VAL A 13 -0.42 -3.31 -4.02
N ASP A 14 -0.99 -4.49 -4.25
CA ASP A 14 -0.63 -5.71 -3.51
C ASP A 14 0.64 -6.30 -4.14
N ILE A 15 1.78 -6.16 -3.44
CA ILE A 15 3.09 -6.37 -4.04
C ILE A 15 3.42 -7.87 -4.15
N ALA A 16 3.77 -8.29 -5.37
CA ALA A 16 4.47 -9.54 -5.64
C ALA A 16 5.86 -9.27 -6.24
N HIS A 17 6.88 -9.92 -5.69
CA HIS A 17 8.28 -9.71 -6.07
C HIS A 17 8.81 -10.72 -7.10
N ARG A 18 8.03 -11.74 -7.47
CA ARG A 18 8.48 -12.84 -8.35
C ARG A 18 8.07 -12.65 -9.81
N ARG A 19 6.85 -12.18 -10.05
CA ARG A 19 6.28 -11.94 -11.37
C ARG A 19 5.38 -10.72 -11.31
N TYR A 20 5.41 -9.87 -12.33
CA TYR A 20 4.52 -8.70 -12.36
C TYR A 20 3.05 -9.10 -12.42
N ALA A 21 2.72 -10.20 -13.08
CA ALA A 21 1.35 -10.72 -13.20
C ALA A 21 0.71 -11.17 -11.86
N ASP A 22 1.52 -11.35 -10.80
CA ASP A 22 1.03 -11.71 -9.47
C ASP A 22 0.68 -10.48 -8.61
N ASN A 23 0.91 -9.26 -9.11
CA ASN A 23 0.54 -8.03 -8.39
C ASN A 23 -0.94 -7.73 -8.60
N GLY A 24 -1.66 -7.46 -7.51
CA GLY A 24 -2.94 -6.77 -7.59
C GLY A 24 -2.69 -5.27 -7.71
N ILE A 25 -3.24 -4.60 -8.73
CA ILE A 25 -3.08 -3.14 -8.87
C ILE A 25 -4.44 -2.52 -9.15
N ALA A 26 -4.83 -1.57 -8.31
CA ALA A 26 -6.11 -0.89 -8.40
C ALA A 26 -5.93 0.62 -8.39
N PHE A 27 -6.56 1.29 -9.34
CA PHE A 27 -6.56 2.75 -9.49
C PHE A 27 -7.96 3.30 -9.22
N LEU A 28 -8.02 4.39 -8.46
CA LEU A 28 -9.21 5.17 -8.19
C LEU A 28 -8.92 6.64 -8.46
N ASP A 29 -9.58 7.20 -9.46
CA ASP A 29 -9.53 8.64 -9.71
C ASP A 29 -10.28 9.40 -8.60
N GLY A 30 -9.75 10.55 -8.17
CA GLY A 30 -10.25 11.28 -7.00
C GLY A 30 -11.68 11.79 -7.13
N GLY A 31 -12.15 11.97 -8.36
CA GLY A 31 -13.54 12.35 -8.67
C GLY A 31 -14.49 11.18 -8.97
N SER A 32 -14.01 9.93 -8.88
CA SER A 32 -14.76 8.74 -9.33
C SER A 32 -14.97 7.74 -8.20
N ASP A 33 -16.05 6.96 -8.31
CA ASP A 33 -16.28 5.74 -7.53
C ASP A 33 -15.95 4.46 -8.30
N VAL A 34 -15.59 4.59 -9.59
CA VAL A 34 -15.26 3.45 -10.44
C VAL A 34 -13.79 3.07 -10.26
N VAL A 35 -13.58 1.84 -9.80
CA VAL A 35 -12.24 1.27 -9.63
C VAL A 35 -11.78 0.66 -10.95
N GLN A 36 -10.55 0.99 -11.35
CA GLN A 36 -9.90 0.43 -12.53
C GLN A 36 -8.80 -0.54 -12.09
N LEU A 37 -8.73 -1.71 -12.71
CA LEU A 37 -7.63 -2.65 -12.49
C LEU A 37 -6.53 -2.39 -13.50
N ILE A 38 -5.31 -2.34 -13.02
CA ILE A 38 -4.14 -2.09 -13.84
C ILE A 38 -3.36 -3.39 -13.94
N LYS A 39 -3.01 -3.78 -15.16
CA LYS A 39 -2.23 -4.99 -15.44
C LYS A 39 -0.77 -4.62 -15.68
N ALA A 40 0.10 -5.64 -15.63
CA ALA A 40 1.51 -5.49 -15.95
C ALA A 40 1.75 -4.85 -17.34
N ASP A 41 0.92 -5.22 -18.33
CA ASP A 41 1.00 -4.67 -19.69
C ASP A 41 0.65 -3.18 -19.74
N ASP A 42 -0.29 -2.71 -18.90
CA ASP A 42 -0.64 -1.29 -18.80
C ASP A 42 0.52 -0.45 -18.23
N LEU A 43 1.35 -1.07 -17.39
CA LEU A 43 2.58 -0.49 -16.84
C LEU A 43 3.81 -0.69 -17.74
N ARG A 44 3.70 -1.48 -18.81
CA ARG A 44 4.78 -1.79 -19.76
C ARG A 44 6.03 -2.40 -19.08
N VAL A 45 5.83 -3.18 -18.03
CA VAL A 45 6.90 -3.85 -17.29
C VAL A 45 7.13 -5.28 -17.80
N LYS A 46 8.34 -5.82 -17.61
CA LYS A 46 8.72 -7.17 -18.03
C LYS A 46 9.44 -7.91 -16.92
N ASP A 47 9.16 -9.20 -16.79
CA ASP A 47 9.81 -10.05 -15.79
C ASP A 47 11.33 -10.22 -16.06
N PRO A 48 12.12 -10.48 -14.99
CA PRO A 48 11.71 -10.53 -13.59
C PRO A 48 11.48 -9.12 -12.99
N PRO A 49 10.62 -8.97 -11.97
CA PRO A 49 10.44 -7.69 -11.31
C PRO A 49 11.73 -7.16 -10.69
N THR A 50 11.97 -5.87 -10.86
CA THR A 50 13.04 -5.13 -10.17
C THR A 50 12.43 -3.94 -9.44
N PRO A 51 12.90 -3.59 -8.24
CA PRO A 51 12.39 -2.42 -7.53
C PRO A 51 12.51 -1.12 -8.33
N GLU A 52 13.64 -0.90 -9.00
CA GLU A 52 13.88 0.29 -9.83
C GLU A 52 12.93 0.36 -11.03
N GLY A 53 12.80 -0.72 -11.79
CA GLY A 53 11.91 -0.78 -12.95
C GLY A 53 10.45 -0.61 -12.56
N PHE A 54 10.05 -1.21 -11.43
CA PHE A 54 8.68 -1.08 -10.93
C PHE A 54 8.41 0.34 -10.41
N ALA A 55 9.34 0.95 -9.67
CA ALA A 55 9.22 2.34 -9.22
C ALA A 55 9.04 3.30 -10.40
N ALA A 56 9.85 3.17 -11.45
CA ALA A 56 9.76 4.01 -12.63
C ALA A 56 8.42 3.85 -13.36
N ALA A 57 7.93 2.61 -13.49
CA ALA A 57 6.65 2.32 -14.12
C ALA A 57 5.47 2.88 -13.31
N LEU A 58 5.45 2.66 -12.00
CA LEU A 58 4.45 3.21 -11.09
C LEU A 58 4.45 4.73 -11.12
N ASN A 59 5.63 5.36 -11.05
CA ASN A 59 5.72 6.82 -11.11
C ASN A 59 5.19 7.37 -12.44
N THR A 60 5.57 6.76 -13.57
CA THR A 60 5.08 7.16 -14.90
C THR A 60 3.55 7.08 -14.99
N PHE A 61 2.97 6.00 -14.48
CA PHE A 61 1.52 5.85 -14.39
C PHE A 61 0.92 6.96 -13.51
N CYS A 62 1.47 7.14 -12.31
CA CYS A 62 0.98 8.12 -11.35
C CYS A 62 1.03 9.56 -11.88
N ASP A 63 2.07 9.93 -12.60
CA ASP A 63 2.21 11.27 -13.20
C ASP A 63 1.17 11.48 -14.31
N ARG A 64 0.92 10.45 -15.13
CA ARG A 64 -0.08 10.49 -16.21
C ARG A 64 -1.50 10.66 -15.67
N GLU A 65 -1.84 9.86 -14.65
CA GLU A 65 -3.18 9.81 -14.06
C GLU A 65 -3.41 10.82 -12.93
N GLY A 66 -2.38 11.57 -12.51
CA GLY A 66 -2.51 12.55 -11.42
C GLY A 66 -2.68 11.91 -10.05
N VAL A 67 -2.04 10.76 -9.80
CA VAL A 67 -2.04 10.08 -8.50
C VAL A 67 -1.18 10.85 -7.50
N SER A 68 -1.78 11.12 -6.35
CA SER A 68 -1.14 11.80 -5.21
C SER A 68 -0.94 10.89 -4.00
N VAL A 69 -1.61 9.73 -3.95
CA VAL A 69 -1.46 8.74 -2.90
C VAL A 69 -1.17 7.38 -3.52
N LEU A 70 -0.01 6.81 -3.20
CA LEU A 70 0.43 5.49 -3.63
C LEU A 70 0.47 4.55 -2.40
N LEU A 71 -0.44 3.60 -2.37
CA LEU A 71 -0.56 2.57 -1.33
C LEU A 71 0.18 1.31 -1.78
N LEU A 72 1.08 0.80 -0.94
CA LEU A 72 1.85 -0.41 -1.20
C LEU A 72 1.64 -1.40 -0.05
N ASP A 73 1.26 -2.65 -0.35
CA ASP A 73 1.29 -3.75 0.61
C ASP A 73 2.71 -4.30 0.73
N GLY A 74 3.44 -3.79 1.70
CA GLY A 74 4.77 -4.26 2.05
C GLY A 74 5.59 -3.23 2.85
N PRO A 75 6.59 -3.68 3.61
CA PRO A 75 7.33 -2.82 4.54
C PRO A 75 8.13 -1.72 3.83
N GLN A 76 8.04 -0.49 4.34
CA GLN A 76 8.82 0.65 3.83
C GLN A 76 10.22 0.79 4.43
N GLY A 77 10.52 0.12 5.55
CA GLY A 77 11.76 0.32 6.29
C GLY A 77 12.09 -0.81 7.26
N TRP A 78 13.27 -0.72 7.88
CA TRP A 78 13.76 -1.70 8.86
C TRP A 78 13.43 -1.29 10.30
N ARG A 79 13.54 -2.20 11.26
CA ARG A 79 13.43 -1.86 12.70
C ARG A 79 14.62 -1.03 13.16
N GLU A 80 14.37 -0.09 14.08
CA GLU A 80 15.44 0.62 14.83
C GLU A 80 16.30 -0.40 15.59
N PRO A 81 17.63 -0.40 15.42
CA PRO A 81 18.49 -1.19 16.28
C PRO A 81 18.30 -0.93 17.78
N LYS A 82 18.04 0.32 18.18
CA LYS A 82 17.85 0.77 19.57
C LYS A 82 16.41 0.69 20.06
N SER A 83 15.46 0.22 19.24
CA SER A 83 14.08 0.03 19.70
C SER A 83 14.01 -1.04 20.79
N GLN A 84 13.22 -0.75 21.83
CA GLN A 84 12.88 -1.72 22.89
C GLN A 84 11.97 -2.85 22.39
N ILE A 85 11.40 -2.72 21.18
CA ILE A 85 10.59 -3.76 20.55
C ILE A 85 11.53 -4.72 19.85
N GLU A 86 11.66 -5.93 20.37
CA GLU A 86 12.51 -6.95 19.77
C GLU A 86 11.91 -7.49 18.46
N HIS A 87 12.79 -7.77 17.50
CA HIS A 87 12.51 -8.53 16.26
C HIS A 87 11.60 -7.91 15.20
N MET A 88 10.86 -6.83 15.49
CA MET A 88 9.90 -6.23 14.56
C MET A 88 9.76 -4.72 14.75
N ARG A 89 9.21 -4.04 13.75
CA ARG A 89 8.81 -2.62 13.84
C ARG A 89 7.60 -2.44 14.75
N LEU A 90 7.36 -1.23 15.26
CA LEU A 90 6.19 -0.97 16.12
C LEU A 90 4.87 -1.26 15.38
N CYS A 91 4.75 -0.83 14.13
CA CYS A 91 3.55 -1.05 13.32
C CYS A 91 3.21 -2.55 13.17
N GLU A 92 4.23 -3.38 12.96
CA GLU A 92 4.11 -4.84 12.81
C GLU A 92 3.70 -5.55 14.11
N ARG A 93 4.11 -5.00 15.26
CA ARG A 93 3.66 -5.46 16.58
C ARG A 93 2.21 -5.10 16.82
N VAL A 94 1.82 -3.85 16.54
CA VAL A 94 0.45 -3.36 16.72
C VAL A 94 -0.54 -4.14 15.86
N LEU A 95 -0.20 -4.37 14.59
CA LEU A 95 -1.10 -5.02 13.63
C LEU A 95 -0.93 -6.54 13.56
N ASN A 96 0.02 -7.10 14.32
CA ASN A 96 0.38 -8.52 14.27
C ASN A 96 0.61 -9.04 12.83
N THR A 97 1.41 -8.33 12.04
CA THR A 97 1.73 -8.71 10.65
C THR A 97 2.43 -10.07 10.58
N PRO A 98 2.27 -10.86 9.51
CA PRO A 98 2.88 -12.19 9.42
C PRO A 98 4.41 -12.14 9.27
N GLY A 99 4.92 -11.21 8.46
CA GLY A 99 6.34 -10.92 8.33
C GLY A 99 6.79 -9.87 9.34
N LYS A 100 7.90 -10.13 10.02
CA LYS A 100 8.56 -9.22 10.97
C LYS A 100 9.85 -8.70 10.37
N THR A 101 9.95 -7.39 10.23
CA THR A 101 11.14 -6.72 9.75
C THR A 101 12.04 -6.40 10.93
N GLY A 102 13.20 -7.07 11.00
CA GLY A 102 14.19 -6.83 12.04
C GLY A 102 15.09 -5.65 11.70
N VAL A 103 16.28 -5.62 12.30
CA VAL A 103 17.33 -4.69 11.87
C VAL A 103 17.75 -4.98 10.43
N PHE A 104 18.49 -4.07 9.83
CA PHE A 104 18.93 -4.18 8.44
C PHE A 104 19.39 -5.59 8.05
N GLY A 105 18.71 -6.17 7.05
CA GLY A 105 19.02 -7.50 6.52
C GLY A 105 18.47 -8.68 7.32
N THR A 106 17.76 -8.45 8.43
CA THR A 106 17.19 -9.51 9.28
C THR A 106 15.66 -9.47 9.25
N VAL A 107 15.03 -10.64 9.17
CA VAL A 107 13.57 -10.79 9.16
C VAL A 107 13.15 -12.07 9.86
N LYS A 108 11.89 -12.15 10.31
CA LYS A 108 11.27 -13.38 10.82
C LYS A 108 9.86 -13.57 10.24
N PRO A 109 9.52 -14.75 9.67
CA PRO A 109 10.44 -15.84 9.32
C PRO A 109 11.37 -15.47 8.14
N SER A 110 12.52 -16.14 8.03
CA SER A 110 13.55 -15.84 7.01
C SER A 110 13.04 -15.95 5.57
N THR A 111 11.96 -16.71 5.34
CA THR A 111 11.29 -16.86 4.05
C THR A 111 10.72 -15.56 3.49
N TYR A 112 10.46 -14.56 4.34
CA TYR A 112 9.99 -13.23 3.89
C TYR A 112 11.13 -12.33 3.38
N LEU A 113 12.41 -12.70 3.58
CA LEU A 113 13.53 -11.82 3.31
C LEU A 113 13.57 -11.27 1.87
N PRO A 114 13.35 -12.09 0.82
CA PRO A 114 13.36 -11.58 -0.55
C PRO A 114 12.25 -10.55 -0.81
N TYR A 115 11.03 -10.84 -0.32
CA TYR A 115 9.89 -9.95 -0.45
C TYR A 115 10.09 -8.63 0.31
N ILE A 116 10.52 -8.70 1.57
CA ILE A 116 10.76 -7.51 2.42
C ILE A 116 11.86 -6.63 1.81
N LYS A 117 12.95 -7.22 1.34
CA LYS A 117 14.01 -6.46 0.65
C LYS A 117 13.50 -5.79 -0.62
N PHE A 118 12.71 -6.51 -1.42
CA PHE A 118 12.11 -5.95 -2.64
C PHE A 118 11.20 -4.76 -2.32
N SER A 119 10.33 -4.89 -1.32
CA SER A 119 9.41 -3.83 -0.90
C SER A 119 10.16 -2.60 -0.38
N ILE A 120 11.09 -2.77 0.57
CA ILE A 120 11.87 -1.64 1.11
C ILE A 120 12.65 -0.92 0.01
N GLU A 121 13.24 -1.68 -0.93
CA GLU A 121 13.95 -1.09 -2.06
C GLU A 121 12.99 -0.35 -3.02
N LEU A 122 11.78 -0.87 -3.25
CA LEU A 122 10.77 -0.19 -4.06
C LEU A 122 10.38 1.16 -3.43
N PHE A 123 10.17 1.20 -2.12
CA PHE A 123 9.94 2.44 -1.38
C PHE A 123 11.13 3.39 -1.49
N HIS A 124 12.36 2.87 -1.38
CA HIS A 124 13.57 3.65 -1.52
C HIS A 124 13.68 4.30 -2.91
N GLN A 125 13.44 3.54 -3.98
CA GLN A 125 13.48 4.03 -5.36
C GLN A 125 12.42 5.11 -5.61
N LEU A 126 11.17 4.88 -5.19
CA LEU A 126 10.10 5.88 -5.31
C LEU A 126 10.44 7.19 -4.57
N ARG A 127 11.01 7.09 -3.37
CA ARG A 127 11.41 8.28 -2.60
C ARG A 127 12.60 9.02 -3.21
N ILE A 128 13.67 8.31 -3.57
CA ILE A 128 14.93 8.94 -3.99
C ILE A 128 14.89 9.41 -5.45
N LYS A 129 14.24 8.64 -6.34
CA LYS A 129 14.27 8.89 -7.78
C LYS A 129 13.04 9.63 -8.29
N HIS A 130 11.95 9.61 -7.53
CA HIS A 130 10.65 10.08 -7.99
C HIS A 130 9.95 11.01 -6.97
N ASP A 131 10.69 11.50 -5.97
CA ASP A 131 10.26 12.52 -5.00
C ASP A 131 8.93 12.21 -4.29
N TRP A 132 8.67 10.93 -4.02
CA TRP A 132 7.55 10.53 -3.18
C TRP A 132 7.89 10.66 -1.69
N GLU A 133 6.99 11.24 -0.91
CA GLU A 133 7.16 11.42 0.53
C GLU A 133 6.64 10.21 1.30
N LEU A 134 7.45 9.67 2.21
CA LEU A 134 6.97 8.65 3.14
C LEU A 134 5.92 9.23 4.07
N LEU A 135 4.85 8.46 4.32
CA LEU A 135 3.77 8.86 5.21
C LEU A 135 4.27 9.25 6.61
N ARG A 136 3.78 10.39 7.10
CA ARG A 136 3.99 10.90 8.46
C ARG A 136 2.66 11.20 9.14
N SER A 137 2.66 11.23 10.46
CA SER A 137 1.50 11.52 11.32
C SER A 137 0.83 12.87 11.02
N ASN A 138 1.60 13.84 10.52
CA ASN A 138 1.13 15.18 10.18
C ASN A 138 0.74 15.35 8.69
N TRP A 139 0.48 14.27 7.96
CA TRP A 139 0.26 14.28 6.51
C TRP A 139 -0.84 15.25 6.06
N ASN A 140 -1.93 15.37 6.83
CA ASN A 140 -3.07 16.23 6.53
C ASN A 140 -2.72 17.73 6.54
N LYS A 141 -1.60 18.11 7.18
CA LYS A 141 -1.07 19.48 7.20
C LYS A 141 -0.19 19.79 5.99
N ARG A 142 0.09 18.81 5.14
CA ARG A 142 0.93 18.92 3.94
C ARG A 142 0.18 18.42 2.69
N PRO A 143 -0.94 19.04 2.30
CA PRO A 143 -1.80 18.60 1.18
C PRO A 143 -1.16 18.75 -0.21
N TRP A 144 0.05 19.32 -0.30
CA TRP A 144 0.79 19.48 -1.54
C TRP A 144 1.78 18.35 -1.83
N GLU A 145 1.92 17.38 -0.92
CA GLU A 145 2.86 16.27 -1.07
C GLU A 145 2.22 15.09 -1.79
N ARG A 146 3.06 14.27 -2.42
CA ARG A 146 2.68 12.94 -2.92
C ARG A 146 3.05 11.90 -1.87
N TRP A 147 2.06 11.19 -1.36
CA TRP A 147 2.25 10.27 -0.25
C TRP A 147 2.50 8.85 -0.72
N LEU A 148 3.60 8.29 -0.26
CA LEU A 148 3.92 6.89 -0.34
C LEU A 148 3.59 6.22 0.99
N VAL A 149 2.67 5.27 0.93
CA VAL A 149 1.97 4.75 2.09
C VAL A 149 2.13 3.24 2.16
N GLU A 150 2.66 2.77 3.27
CA GLU A 150 2.58 1.36 3.62
C GLU A 150 1.15 1.03 4.08
N SER A 151 0.54 0.06 3.43
CA SER A 151 -0.81 -0.44 3.73
C SER A 151 -0.76 -1.90 4.15
N PHE A 152 -1.80 -2.39 4.83
CA PHE A 152 -1.89 -3.80 5.22
C PHE A 152 -3.33 -4.31 5.02
N PRO A 153 -3.65 -4.90 3.86
CA PRO A 153 -5.00 -5.32 3.48
C PRO A 153 -5.70 -6.19 4.54
N THR A 154 -4.98 -7.07 5.22
CA THR A 154 -5.55 -7.90 6.30
C THR A 154 -6.11 -7.05 7.45
N ALA A 155 -5.43 -5.97 7.83
CA ALA A 155 -5.96 -5.03 8.83
C ALA A 155 -7.06 -4.13 8.25
N ALA A 156 -7.00 -3.78 6.96
CA ALA A 156 -8.03 -3.01 6.28
C ALA A 156 -9.40 -3.72 6.32
N TRP A 157 -9.46 -5.03 6.02
CA TRP A 157 -10.69 -5.81 6.16
C TRP A 157 -11.30 -5.67 7.56
N LYS A 158 -10.49 -5.88 8.59
CA LYS A 158 -10.92 -5.82 9.99
C LYS A 158 -11.38 -4.42 10.41
N THR A 159 -10.65 -3.39 10.01
CA THR A 159 -10.93 -1.99 10.37
C THR A 159 -12.15 -1.41 9.64
N LEU A 160 -12.53 -2.02 8.52
CA LEU A 160 -13.80 -1.81 7.83
C LEU A 160 -14.95 -2.66 8.40
N GLY A 161 -14.74 -3.43 9.46
CA GLY A 161 -15.78 -4.31 10.03
C GLY A 161 -16.11 -5.52 9.15
N LEU A 162 -15.31 -5.82 8.13
CA LEU A 162 -15.49 -6.95 7.23
C LEU A 162 -14.73 -8.18 7.74
N LYS A 163 -15.14 -9.37 7.28
CA LYS A 163 -14.37 -10.59 7.52
C LYS A 163 -13.07 -10.56 6.72
N ASN A 164 -11.97 -11.01 7.32
CA ASN A 164 -10.71 -11.15 6.61
C ASN A 164 -10.88 -12.05 5.38
N LEU A 165 -10.29 -11.63 4.25
CA LEU A 165 -10.20 -12.47 3.08
C LEU A 165 -9.35 -13.73 3.40
N PRO A 166 -9.85 -14.95 3.17
CA PRO A 166 -9.08 -16.17 3.38
C PRO A 166 -7.79 -16.18 2.54
N ALA A 167 -6.85 -17.05 2.91
CA ALA A 167 -5.66 -17.28 2.09
C ALA A 167 -6.05 -17.70 0.66
N LYS A 168 -5.26 -17.29 -0.34
CA LYS A 168 -5.51 -17.54 -1.77
C LYS A 168 -5.86 -18.99 -2.10
N SER A 169 -5.15 -19.96 -1.51
CA SER A 169 -5.38 -21.39 -1.72
C SER A 169 -6.69 -21.93 -1.10
N LYS A 170 -7.36 -21.13 -0.27
CA LYS A 170 -8.61 -21.49 0.44
C LYS A 170 -9.80 -20.65 -0.02
N CYS A 171 -9.63 -19.77 -1.00
CA CYS A 171 -10.67 -18.86 -1.47
C CYS A 171 -11.22 -19.38 -2.81
N THR A 172 -12.52 -19.66 -2.87
CA THR A 172 -13.21 -20.02 -4.12
C THR A 172 -13.63 -18.77 -4.88
N SER A 173 -13.93 -18.90 -6.17
CA SER A 173 -14.44 -17.79 -6.98
C SER A 173 -15.74 -17.20 -6.41
N ASP A 174 -16.65 -18.04 -5.92
CA ASP A 174 -17.91 -17.58 -5.30
C ASP A 174 -17.65 -16.79 -4.00
N GLN A 175 -16.64 -17.17 -3.22
CA GLN A 175 -16.23 -16.42 -2.03
C GLN A 175 -15.62 -15.07 -2.43
N LEU A 176 -14.81 -15.01 -3.48
CA LEU A 176 -14.27 -13.73 -3.98
C LEU A 176 -15.41 -12.77 -4.39
N ILE A 177 -16.44 -13.29 -5.08
CA ILE A 177 -17.62 -12.49 -5.46
C ILE A 177 -18.34 -11.97 -4.21
N ALA A 178 -18.53 -12.81 -3.19
CA ALA A 178 -19.17 -12.39 -1.94
C ALA A 178 -18.37 -11.27 -1.23
N TRP A 179 -17.05 -11.43 -1.06
CA TRP A 179 -16.21 -10.39 -0.45
C TRP A 179 -16.18 -9.11 -1.27
N ARG A 180 -16.16 -9.23 -2.61
CA ARG A 180 -16.26 -8.09 -3.52
C ARG A 180 -17.58 -7.34 -3.35
N ASN A 181 -18.69 -8.05 -3.21
CA ASN A 181 -20.01 -7.44 -3.01
C ASN A 181 -20.13 -6.75 -1.65
N ASP A 182 -19.65 -7.39 -0.58
CA ASP A 182 -19.62 -6.80 0.76
C ASP A 182 -18.79 -5.52 0.78
N LEU A 183 -17.59 -5.56 0.16
CA LEU A 183 -16.71 -4.40 0.07
C LEU A 183 -17.34 -3.27 -0.76
N SER A 184 -17.93 -3.58 -1.91
CA SER A 184 -18.60 -2.59 -2.77
C SER A 184 -19.78 -1.93 -2.04
N THR A 185 -20.61 -2.74 -1.37
CA THR A 185 -21.77 -2.27 -0.59
C THR A 185 -21.33 -1.34 0.53
N LEU A 186 -20.29 -1.73 1.27
CA LEU A 186 -19.80 -0.95 2.39
C LEU A 186 -19.17 0.38 1.96
N THR A 187 -18.37 0.36 0.90
CA THR A 187 -17.51 1.51 0.54
C THR A 187 -18.14 2.43 -0.51
N GLY A 188 -19.22 1.99 -1.16
CA GLY A 188 -19.81 2.65 -2.32
C GLY A 188 -18.96 2.59 -3.59
N LEU A 189 -17.81 1.91 -3.56
CA LEU A 189 -16.95 1.75 -4.74
C LEU A 189 -17.60 0.81 -5.75
N LYS A 190 -17.58 1.21 -7.02
CA LYS A 190 -18.00 0.39 -8.16
C LYS A 190 -16.81 -0.44 -8.61
N LEU A 191 -16.78 -1.68 -8.13
CA LEU A 191 -15.71 -2.63 -8.43
C LEU A 191 -15.98 -3.36 -9.75
N PRO A 192 -14.97 -3.94 -10.43
CA PRO A 192 -15.18 -4.86 -11.56
C PRO A 192 -15.86 -6.16 -11.15
N ASP A 193 -16.47 -6.84 -12.13
CA ASP A 193 -17.27 -8.05 -11.87
C ASP A 193 -16.48 -9.27 -11.42
N VAL A 194 -15.27 -9.39 -11.93
CA VAL A 194 -14.34 -10.46 -11.59
C VAL A 194 -13.07 -9.83 -11.08
N LEU A 195 -12.68 -10.21 -9.87
CA LEU A 195 -11.43 -9.82 -9.23
C LEU A 195 -10.65 -11.08 -8.87
N THR A 196 -9.34 -11.05 -9.05
CA THR A 196 -8.44 -12.02 -8.43
C THR A 196 -8.29 -11.75 -6.94
N HIS A 197 -7.68 -12.70 -6.23
CA HIS A 197 -7.38 -12.53 -4.80
C HIS A 197 -6.50 -11.31 -4.54
N ASP A 198 -5.41 -11.16 -5.29
CA ASP A 198 -4.42 -10.08 -5.10
C ASP A 198 -5.04 -8.72 -5.49
N GLU A 199 -5.88 -8.68 -6.54
CA GLU A 199 -6.62 -7.47 -6.89
C GLU A 199 -7.58 -7.04 -5.80
N LEU A 200 -8.28 -7.98 -5.17
CA LEU A 200 -9.20 -7.67 -4.09
C LEU A 200 -8.46 -7.15 -2.84
N GLN A 201 -7.23 -7.63 -2.58
CA GLN A 201 -6.34 -7.06 -1.55
C GLN A 201 -5.87 -5.64 -1.90
N ALA A 202 -5.61 -5.34 -3.18
CA ALA A 202 -5.29 -3.99 -3.60
C ALA A 202 -6.50 -3.04 -3.48
N VAL A 203 -7.72 -3.54 -3.71
CA VAL A 203 -8.95 -2.74 -3.66
C VAL A 203 -9.37 -2.38 -2.22
N VAL A 204 -9.23 -3.29 -1.25
CA VAL A 204 -9.75 -3.07 0.12
C VAL A 204 -9.13 -1.85 0.82
N VAL A 205 -7.93 -1.43 0.41
CA VAL A 205 -7.26 -0.25 0.98
C VAL A 205 -7.58 1.06 0.24
N LEU A 206 -8.32 1.05 -0.88
CA LEU A 206 -8.68 2.28 -1.61
C LEU A 206 -9.47 3.31 -0.79
N PRO A 207 -10.38 2.93 0.15
CA PRO A 207 -11.04 3.90 1.02
C PRO A 207 -10.06 4.75 1.84
N LEU A 208 -8.93 4.16 2.28
CA LEU A 208 -7.86 4.90 2.96
C LEU A 208 -7.26 5.96 2.04
N GLY A 209 -6.87 5.59 0.81
CA GLY A 209 -6.28 6.55 -0.12
C GLY A 209 -7.25 7.68 -0.47
N ARG A 210 -8.54 7.38 -0.62
CA ARG A 210 -9.59 8.36 -0.84
C ARG A 210 -9.71 9.35 0.34
N ALA A 211 -9.70 8.84 1.56
CA ALA A 211 -9.70 9.69 2.75
C ALA A 211 -8.46 10.60 2.79
N MET A 212 -7.30 10.07 2.44
CA MET A 212 -6.05 10.84 2.37
C MET A 212 -6.09 11.93 1.30
N VAL A 213 -6.60 11.64 0.10
CA VAL A 213 -6.80 12.66 -0.95
C VAL A 213 -7.71 13.78 -0.46
N LYS A 214 -8.76 13.45 0.31
CA LYS A 214 -9.71 14.42 0.87
C LYS A 214 -9.18 15.17 2.11
N GLY A 215 -8.04 14.78 2.66
CA GLY A 215 -7.54 15.33 3.93
C GLY A 215 -8.35 14.90 5.15
N ASP A 216 -9.15 13.83 5.04
CA ASP A 216 -10.04 13.37 6.11
C ASP A 216 -9.30 12.43 7.07
N GLU A 217 -8.73 13.02 8.13
CA GLU A 217 -8.04 12.29 9.19
C GLU A 217 -8.95 11.34 9.97
N SER A 218 -10.26 11.63 10.04
CA SER A 218 -11.20 10.79 10.80
C SER A 218 -11.35 9.39 10.21
N GLN A 219 -11.07 9.24 8.92
CA GLN A 219 -11.15 7.99 8.16
C GLN A 219 -9.81 7.24 8.03
N VAL A 220 -8.78 7.68 8.75
CA VAL A 220 -7.43 7.09 8.68
C VAL A 220 -7.03 6.54 10.04
N ILE A 221 -6.48 5.32 10.06
CA ILE A 221 -5.83 4.72 11.23
C ILE A 221 -4.34 4.58 10.90
N LEU A 222 -3.50 5.20 11.74
CA LEU A 222 -2.05 5.07 11.66
C LEU A 222 -1.54 4.16 12.77
N SER A 223 -0.72 3.17 12.41
CA SER A 223 -0.12 2.23 13.36
C SER A 223 1.40 2.26 13.20
N GLY A 224 2.14 2.55 14.28
CA GLY A 224 3.60 2.65 14.27
C GLY A 224 4.10 3.99 14.78
N VAL A 225 5.25 4.42 14.26
CA VAL A 225 5.84 5.74 14.48
C VAL A 225 6.27 6.33 13.13
N ASP A 226 6.42 7.65 13.09
CA ASP A 226 6.94 8.32 11.89
C ASP A 226 8.28 7.72 11.45
N PRO A 227 8.49 7.54 10.13
CA PRO A 227 9.76 7.03 9.62
C PRO A 227 10.88 8.04 9.88
N TYR A 228 12.06 7.53 10.21
CA TYR A 228 13.28 8.31 10.30
C TYR A 228 14.35 7.71 9.37
N LEU A 229 15.25 8.60 8.93
CA LEU A 229 16.29 8.28 7.98
C LEU A 229 17.63 8.23 8.71
N THR A 230 18.40 7.17 8.44
CA THR A 230 19.82 7.14 8.77
C THR A 230 20.59 8.14 7.89
N LYS A 231 21.86 8.41 8.23
CA LYS A 231 22.74 9.26 7.40
C LYS A 231 22.95 8.67 6.01
N GLU A 232 22.88 7.35 5.91
CA GLU A 232 23.04 6.57 4.68
C GLU A 232 21.72 6.47 3.88
N GLY A 233 20.64 7.10 4.35
CA GLY A 233 19.36 7.14 3.64
C GLY A 233 18.50 5.87 3.80
N VAL A 234 18.89 4.95 4.67
CA VAL A 234 18.07 3.80 5.07
C VAL A 234 16.88 4.28 5.89
N VAL A 235 15.69 3.84 5.51
CA VAL A 235 14.43 4.09 6.23
C VAL A 235 14.32 3.11 7.39
N LEU A 236 14.01 3.66 8.56
CA LEU A 236 13.78 2.90 9.76
C LEU A 236 12.42 3.24 10.38
N GLU A 237 11.81 2.23 11.00
CA GLU A 237 10.41 2.18 11.41
C GLU A 237 9.46 2.61 10.28
N GLY A 238 8.29 3.14 10.63
CA GLY A 238 7.28 3.58 9.69
C GLY A 238 5.86 3.39 10.20
N LEU A 239 4.93 4.03 9.50
CA LEU A 239 3.51 3.93 9.72
C LEU A 239 2.89 2.97 8.71
N ILE A 240 2.09 2.03 9.20
CA ILE A 240 1.08 1.34 8.37
C ILE A 240 -0.22 2.10 8.51
N ALA A 241 -0.81 2.49 7.39
CA ALA A 241 -2.10 3.14 7.35
C ALA A 241 -3.22 2.16 6.94
N ASN A 242 -4.39 2.31 7.56
CA ASN A 242 -5.59 1.53 7.28
C ASN A 242 -6.81 2.45 7.23
N PRO A 243 -7.87 2.08 6.47
CA PRO A 243 -9.13 2.81 6.49
C PRO A 243 -9.80 2.69 7.87
N ARG A 244 -10.62 3.68 8.22
CA ARG A 244 -11.54 3.61 9.36
C ARG A 244 -12.97 3.63 8.84
N MET A 245 -13.81 2.75 9.37
CA MET A 245 -15.26 2.86 9.23
C MET A 245 -15.76 4.12 9.95
N THR A 246 -16.52 4.97 9.27
CA THR A 246 -17.30 6.03 9.92
C THR A 246 -18.60 5.43 10.43
N ASP A 247 -18.95 5.72 11.68
CA ASP A 247 -20.28 5.43 12.24
C ASP A 247 -21.39 6.18 11.48
#